data_AF-A0A8X6T198-F1
#
_entry.id   AF-A0A8X6T198-F1
#
_cell.length_a   1.000
_cell.length_b   1.000
_cell.length_c   1.000
_cell.angle_alpha   90.00
_cell.angle_beta   90.00
_cell.angle_gamma   90.00
#
_symmetry.space_group_name_H-M   'P 1'
#
loop_
_entity.id
_entity.type
_entity.pdbx_description
1 polymer ?
#
loop_
_entity_poly.entity_id
_entity_poly.type
_entity_poly.pdbx_seq_one_letter_code
_entity_poly.pdbx_strand_id
1 'polypeptide(L)'
;MYLDTNNLYGWSMSQYLPYGSFKWGSKDVTKISDDSDKGYIIECDLQYPEYLHNLHSNLPLGAENRIPDGSKQAKLLTTLHDKEHYVVHYRVLKQFLQMGLKLTKVHRVLEFNQSPWLKKYIDLSTGMRTKATNDFEKGFYKLMNNSVFGKTMENIRKRLDIRLCCDAKKVEKLLSLNQILKEEPFLKKI
;
A
#
# COMPACT_ATOMS: atom_id res chain seq x y z
N MET A 1 0.87 -27.51 6.81
CA MET A 1 -0.51 -27.05 6.54
C MET A 1 -0.39 -25.74 5.76
N TYR A 2 -0.96 -25.65 4.56
CA TYR A 2 -1.01 -24.40 3.79
C TYR A 2 -2.39 -23.78 3.98
N LEU A 3 -2.44 -22.59 4.57
CA LEU A 3 -3.67 -21.81 4.73
C LEU A 3 -3.72 -20.77 3.62
N ASP A 4 -4.82 -20.77 2.86
CA ASP A 4 -5.08 -19.74 1.85
C ASP A 4 -6.35 -18.96 2.22
N THR A 5 -6.24 -17.64 2.24
CA THR A 5 -7.37 -16.74 2.54
C THR A 5 -8.18 -16.50 1.28
N ASN A 6 -9.44 -16.94 1.31
CA ASN A 6 -10.40 -16.62 0.25
C ASN A 6 -10.65 -15.11 0.19
N ASN A 7 -10.31 -14.48 -0.95
CA ASN A 7 -10.63 -13.08 -1.28
C ASN A 7 -10.02 -12.03 -0.32
N LEU A 8 -8.74 -12.16 0.00
CA LEU A 8 -8.02 -11.24 0.91
C LEU A 8 -8.15 -9.75 0.50
N TYR A 9 -7.99 -9.43 -0.79
CA TYR A 9 -8.14 -8.05 -1.27
C TYR A 9 -9.56 -7.51 -1.08
N GLY A 10 -10.59 -8.33 -1.36
CA GLY A 10 -11.97 -7.96 -1.10
C GLY A 10 -12.20 -7.67 0.38
N TRP A 11 -11.77 -8.56 1.27
CA TRP A 11 -11.90 -8.35 2.72
C TRP A 11 -11.22 -7.05 3.19
N SER A 12 -10.04 -6.76 2.65
CA SER A 12 -9.27 -5.55 2.97
C SER A 12 -9.97 -4.29 2.47
N MET A 13 -10.54 -4.33 1.27
CA MET A 13 -11.31 -3.22 0.70
C MET A 13 -12.64 -2.98 1.39
N SER A 14 -13.21 -3.98 2.08
CA SER A 14 -14.42 -3.82 2.88
C SER A 14 -14.19 -3.18 4.25
N GLN A 15 -12.93 -2.93 4.63
CA GLN A 15 -12.58 -2.23 5.87
C GLN A 15 -12.84 -0.73 5.78
N TYR A 16 -12.70 -0.01 6.90
CA TYR A 16 -12.69 1.45 6.91
C TYR A 16 -11.43 1.95 6.19
N LEU A 17 -11.63 2.64 5.07
CA LEU A 17 -10.56 3.15 4.21
C LEU A 17 -10.56 4.68 4.21
N PRO A 18 -9.38 5.32 4.10
CA PRO A 18 -9.28 6.76 3.97
C PRO A 18 -10.02 7.26 2.72
N TYR A 19 -10.73 8.38 2.84
CA TYR A 19 -11.38 9.04 1.69
C TYR A 19 -11.12 10.55 1.61
N GLY A 20 -10.58 11.20 2.65
CA GLY A 20 -10.24 12.63 2.56
C GLY A 20 -9.97 13.32 3.89
N SER A 21 -9.93 14.66 3.85
CA SER A 21 -9.68 15.54 5.01
C SER A 21 -8.36 15.28 5.74
N PHE A 22 -7.29 15.06 4.98
CA PHE A 22 -5.95 14.84 5.51
C PHE A 22 -5.43 16.09 6.22
N LYS A 23 -5.03 15.95 7.49
CA LYS A 23 -4.43 17.05 8.26
C LYS A 23 -3.43 16.51 9.28
N TRP A 24 -2.43 17.31 9.59
CA TRP A 24 -1.50 17.02 10.69
C TRP A 24 -2.21 17.19 12.05
N GLY A 25 -1.93 16.29 12.99
CA GLY A 25 -2.50 16.30 14.33
C GLY A 25 -1.54 15.72 15.36
N SER A 26 -2.00 15.63 16.62
CA SER A 26 -1.17 15.23 17.77
C SER A 26 -1.91 14.29 18.75
N LYS A 27 -2.86 13.49 18.26
CA LYS A 27 -3.66 12.60 19.12
C LYS A 27 -2.92 11.31 19.48
N ASP A 28 -3.19 10.79 20.68
CA ASP A 28 -2.86 9.41 21.05
C ASP A 28 -3.75 8.44 20.24
N VAL A 29 -3.12 7.71 19.33
CA VAL A 29 -3.79 6.83 18.36
C VAL A 29 -4.09 5.44 18.91
N THR A 30 -3.54 5.09 20.07
CA THR A 30 -3.58 3.71 20.60
C THR A 30 -4.97 3.29 21.08
N LYS A 31 -5.81 4.24 21.47
CA LYS A 31 -7.14 4.01 22.09
C LYS A 31 -8.33 4.24 21.15
N ILE A 32 -8.08 4.58 19.89
CA ILE A 32 -9.12 4.93 18.93
C ILE A 32 -9.82 3.66 18.45
N SER A 33 -11.12 3.66 18.16
CA SER A 33 -11.77 2.47 17.57
C SER A 33 -11.29 2.22 16.13
N ASP A 34 -11.24 0.96 15.71
CA ASP A 34 -10.93 0.58 14.32
C ASP A 34 -12.01 1.05 13.31
N ASP A 35 -13.24 1.21 13.80
CA ASP A 35 -14.42 1.62 13.03
C ASP A 35 -14.77 3.10 13.25
N SER A 36 -13.83 3.88 13.80
CA SER A 36 -13.96 5.33 13.95
C SER A 36 -14.08 6.01 12.57
N ASP A 37 -14.87 7.09 12.48
CA ASP A 37 -14.93 7.94 11.27
C ASP A 37 -13.58 8.64 10.95
N LYS A 38 -12.66 8.62 11.92
CA LYS A 38 -11.30 9.15 11.83
C LYS A 38 -10.27 8.05 11.93
N GLY A 39 -9.34 8.05 10.98
CA GLY A 39 -8.16 7.18 10.95
C GLY A 39 -6.87 7.99 10.97
N TYR A 40 -5.76 7.29 11.21
CA TYR A 40 -4.45 7.93 11.40
C TYR A 40 -3.31 7.13 10.75
N ILE A 41 -2.37 7.84 10.15
CA ILE A 41 -1.04 7.33 9.79
C ILE A 41 -0.03 8.01 10.70
N ILE A 42 0.86 7.22 11.28
CA ILE A 42 1.80 7.69 12.30
C ILE A 42 3.21 7.43 11.80
N GLU A 43 4.07 8.43 11.93
CA GLU A 43 5.52 8.24 11.87
C GLU A 43 6.05 8.14 13.31
N CYS A 44 6.65 7.00 13.63
CA CYS A 44 7.08 6.69 14.99
C CYS A 44 8.34 5.83 15.03
N ASP A 45 8.98 5.79 16.19
CA ASP A 45 10.04 4.86 16.52
C ASP A 45 9.45 3.70 17.33
N LEU A 46 9.82 2.47 16.96
CA LEU A 46 9.39 1.23 17.60
C LEU A 46 10.62 0.45 18.04
N GLN A 47 10.74 0.21 19.33
CA GLN A 47 11.71 -0.72 19.85
C GLN A 47 11.22 -2.16 19.68
N TYR A 48 12.14 -3.04 19.27
CA TYR A 48 11.96 -4.47 19.13
C TYR A 48 12.70 -5.19 20.27
N PRO A 49 11.99 -5.57 21.35
CA PRO A 49 12.66 -6.19 22.49
C PRO A 49 13.31 -7.55 22.15
N GLU A 50 14.51 -7.78 22.68
CA GLU A 50 15.27 -9.02 22.43
C GLU A 50 14.52 -10.29 22.83
N TYR A 51 13.69 -10.23 23.89
CA TYR A 51 12.90 -11.38 24.33
C TYR A 51 11.87 -11.86 23.29
N LEU A 52 11.53 -11.03 22.29
CA LEU A 52 10.64 -11.38 21.18
C LEU A 52 11.39 -12.02 20.00
N HIS A 53 12.73 -11.97 19.97
CA HIS A 53 13.51 -12.41 18.79
C HIS A 53 13.30 -13.88 18.47
N ASN A 54 13.27 -14.74 19.48
CA ASN A 54 13.02 -16.17 19.28
C ASN A 54 11.59 -16.40 18.75
N LEU A 55 10.60 -15.72 19.34
CA LEU A 55 9.19 -15.87 18.99
C LEU A 55 8.90 -15.37 17.55
N HIS A 56 9.50 -14.25 17.17
CA HIS A 56 9.27 -13.60 15.87
C HIS A 56 10.33 -13.94 14.82
N SER A 57 11.23 -14.87 15.10
CA SER A 57 12.34 -15.26 14.21
C SER A 57 11.89 -15.60 12.78
N ASN A 58 10.74 -16.27 12.65
CA ASN A 58 10.19 -16.68 11.36
C ASN A 58 9.41 -15.57 10.64
N LEU A 59 8.84 -14.62 11.39
CA LEU A 59 8.01 -13.56 10.82
C LEU A 59 8.16 -12.25 11.61
N PRO A 60 9.31 -11.54 11.46
CA PRO A 60 9.52 -10.26 12.12
C PRO A 60 8.48 -9.22 11.69
N LEU A 61 8.07 -8.38 12.64
CA LEU A 61 7.13 -7.29 12.40
C LEU A 61 7.80 -6.06 11.79
N GLY A 62 6.99 -5.22 11.13
CA GLY A 62 7.43 -3.93 10.61
C GLY A 62 8.44 -4.07 9.47
N ALA A 63 8.01 -4.61 8.32
CA ALA A 63 8.89 -4.72 7.17
C ALA A 63 9.35 -3.33 6.66
N GLU A 64 10.61 -3.24 6.26
CA GLU A 64 11.27 -2.00 5.83
C GLU A 64 11.94 -2.19 4.48
N ASN A 65 11.95 -1.15 3.66
CA ASN A 65 12.69 -1.17 2.41
C ASN A 65 14.14 -0.73 2.67
N ARG A 66 15.08 -1.67 2.60
CA ARG A 66 16.51 -1.45 2.86
C ARG A 66 17.36 -2.26 1.89
N ILE A 67 18.58 -1.82 1.65
CA ILE A 67 19.58 -2.61 0.93
C ILE A 67 20.21 -3.60 1.93
N PRO A 68 20.03 -4.92 1.75
CA PRO A 68 20.68 -5.91 2.59
C PRO A 68 22.20 -5.86 2.44
N ASP A 69 22.92 -6.28 3.47
CA ASP A 69 24.38 -6.35 3.46
C ASP A 69 24.85 -7.28 2.32
N GLY A 70 25.77 -6.78 1.50
CA GLY A 70 26.26 -7.48 0.31
C GLY A 70 25.36 -7.38 -0.93
N SER A 71 24.25 -6.64 -0.89
CA SER A 71 23.43 -6.35 -2.07
C SER A 71 23.61 -4.90 -2.54
N LYS A 72 23.32 -4.65 -3.82
CA LYS A 72 23.21 -3.30 -4.39
C LYS A 72 21.74 -2.87 -4.60
N GLN A 73 20.80 -3.77 -4.35
CA GLN A 73 19.38 -3.56 -4.64
C GLN A 73 18.60 -3.48 -3.34
N ALA A 74 17.72 -2.48 -3.25
CA ALA A 74 16.82 -2.33 -2.12
C ALA A 74 15.76 -3.44 -2.17
N LYS A 75 15.51 -4.07 -1.02
CA LYS A 75 14.53 -5.14 -0.85
C LYS A 75 13.63 -4.81 0.33
N LEU A 76 12.42 -5.35 0.30
CA LEU A 76 11.56 -5.35 1.48
C LEU A 76 12.08 -6.43 2.44
N LEU A 77 12.54 -6.02 3.62
CA LEU A 77 13.15 -6.88 4.62
C LEU A 77 12.33 -6.85 5.91
N THR A 78 12.08 -8.04 6.46
CA THR A 78 11.57 -8.21 7.82
C THR A 78 12.76 -8.44 8.74
N THR A 79 13.05 -7.47 9.61
CA THR A 79 14.20 -7.55 10.53
C THR A 79 13.72 -7.40 11.97
N LEU A 80 14.46 -8.01 12.89
CA LEU A 80 14.23 -7.90 14.35
C LEU A 80 14.86 -6.62 14.94
N HIS A 81 15.29 -5.68 14.10
CA HIS A 81 15.86 -4.42 14.57
C HIS A 81 14.76 -3.43 14.97
N ASP A 82 15.12 -2.49 15.82
CA ASP A 82 14.33 -1.29 16.09
C ASP A 82 13.97 -0.59 14.77
N LYS A 83 12.79 0.04 14.75
CA LYS A 83 12.26 0.79 13.63
C LYS A 83 12.36 2.26 13.96
N GLU A 84 13.01 3.03 13.10
CA GLU A 84 13.13 4.48 13.24
C GLU A 84 12.36 5.18 12.13
N HIS A 85 11.68 6.28 12.45
CA HIS A 85 10.86 7.04 11.49
C HIS A 85 9.89 6.15 10.69
N TYR A 86 9.36 5.11 11.32
CA TYR A 86 8.52 4.12 10.67
C TYR A 86 7.12 4.68 10.44
N VAL A 87 6.66 4.68 9.18
CA VAL A 87 5.34 5.16 8.80
C VAL A 87 4.36 4.01 8.76
N VAL A 88 3.34 4.04 9.62
CA VAL A 88 2.41 2.93 9.83
C VAL A 88 0.97 3.40 10.01
N HIS A 89 0.03 2.59 9.55
CA HIS A 89 -1.40 2.79 9.81
C HIS A 89 -1.73 2.46 11.28
N TYR A 90 -2.60 3.25 11.92
CA TYR A 90 -2.87 3.10 13.36
C TYR A 90 -3.34 1.70 13.78
N ARG A 91 -4.12 1.00 12.94
CA ARG A 91 -4.56 -0.38 13.22
C ARG A 91 -3.39 -1.37 13.28
N VAL A 92 -2.43 -1.20 12.37
CA VAL A 92 -1.20 -2.03 12.34
C VAL A 92 -0.31 -1.69 13.52
N LEU A 93 -0.20 -0.41 13.88
CA LEU A 93 0.52 0.01 15.08
C LEU A 93 -0.04 -0.65 16.34
N LYS A 94 -1.36 -0.67 16.52
CA LYS A 94 -1.97 -1.38 17.66
C LYS A 94 -1.62 -2.87 17.67
N GLN A 95 -1.65 -3.52 16.51
CA GLN A 95 -1.25 -4.92 16.39
C GLN A 95 0.21 -5.12 16.81
N PHE A 96 1.12 -4.24 16.38
CA PHE A 96 2.53 -4.30 16.79
C PHE A 96 2.69 -4.17 18.30
N LEU A 97 1.97 -3.23 18.92
CA LEU A 97 1.98 -3.04 20.37
C LEU A 97 1.42 -4.27 21.12
N GLN A 98 0.33 -4.86 20.62
CA GLN A 98 -0.24 -6.10 21.17
C GLN A 98 0.73 -7.28 21.06
N MET A 99 1.53 -7.32 20.01
CA MET A 99 2.58 -8.32 19.79
C MET A 99 3.89 -7.99 20.54
N GLY A 100 3.92 -6.94 21.34
CA GLY A 100 5.01 -6.64 22.28
C GLY A 100 6.06 -5.64 21.80
N LEU A 101 5.93 -5.08 20.59
CA LEU A 101 6.78 -3.95 20.18
C LEU A 101 6.46 -2.75 21.09
N LYS A 102 7.47 -1.92 21.36
CA LYS A 102 7.32 -0.77 22.24
C LYS A 102 7.42 0.52 21.43
N LEU A 103 6.38 1.33 21.47
CA LEU A 103 6.41 2.69 20.92
C LEU A 103 7.28 3.58 21.80
N THR A 104 8.40 4.05 21.26
CA THR A 104 9.36 4.89 21.98
C THR A 104 9.15 6.37 21.69
N LYS A 105 8.84 6.72 20.44
CA LYS A 105 8.65 8.12 20.02
C LYS A 105 7.61 8.24 18.91
N VAL A 106 6.82 9.32 18.94
CA VAL A 106 5.94 9.72 17.83
C VAL A 106 6.49 11.00 17.24
N HIS A 107 6.79 11.00 15.94
CA HIS A 107 7.33 12.17 15.25
C HIS A 107 6.22 13.04 14.66
N ARG A 108 5.23 12.41 14.01
CA ARG A 108 4.07 13.11 13.44
C ARG A 108 2.91 12.16 13.20
N VAL A 109 1.70 12.74 13.21
CA VAL A 109 0.45 12.02 12.99
C VAL A 109 -0.35 12.71 11.90
N LEU A 110 -0.75 11.95 10.89
CA LEU A 110 -1.64 12.37 9.82
C LEU A 110 -3.05 11.82 10.10
N GLU A 111 -4.00 12.68 10.43
CA GLU A 111 -5.42 12.36 10.59
C GLU A 111 -6.13 12.40 9.21
N PHE A 112 -7.06 11.49 8.98
CA PHE A 112 -7.96 11.49 7.82
C PHE A 112 -9.35 11.00 8.20
N ASN A 113 -10.33 11.30 7.34
CA ASN A 113 -11.65 10.68 7.41
C ASN A 113 -11.61 9.31 6.73
N GLN A 114 -12.25 8.32 7.35
CA GLN A 114 -12.38 6.96 6.82
C GLN A 114 -13.82 6.46 6.92
N SER A 115 -14.18 5.55 6.04
CA SER A 115 -15.48 4.84 6.07
C SER A 115 -15.37 3.55 5.25
N PRO A 116 -16.29 2.59 5.39
CA PRO A 116 -16.28 1.36 4.60
C PRO A 116 -16.93 1.60 3.22
N TRP A 117 -16.50 2.64 2.50
CA TRP A 117 -17.15 3.11 1.28
C TRP A 117 -17.09 2.12 0.11
N LEU A 118 -16.08 1.24 0.05
CA LEU A 118 -15.99 0.16 -0.94
C LEU A 118 -16.79 -1.10 -0.55
N LYS A 119 -17.19 -1.25 0.71
CA LYS A 119 -17.79 -2.49 1.22
C LYS A 119 -19.02 -2.93 0.41
N LYS A 120 -19.91 -1.99 0.10
CA LYS A 120 -21.13 -2.29 -0.69
C LYS A 120 -20.80 -2.85 -2.08
N TYR A 121 -19.77 -2.32 -2.72
CA TYR A 121 -19.30 -2.78 -4.03
C TYR A 121 -18.70 -4.19 -3.93
N ILE A 122 -17.82 -4.41 -2.95
CA ILE A 122 -17.16 -5.72 -2.77
C ILE A 122 -18.17 -6.81 -2.38
N ASP A 123 -19.13 -6.49 -1.51
CA ASP A 123 -20.19 -7.43 -1.11
C ASP A 123 -21.04 -7.83 -2.31
N LEU A 124 -21.37 -6.86 -3.19
CA LEU A 124 -22.09 -7.13 -4.43
C LEU A 124 -21.29 -8.04 -5.37
N SER A 125 -20.03 -7.70 -5.65
CA SER A 125 -19.18 -8.49 -6.56
C SER A 125 -18.91 -9.90 -6.01
N THR A 126 -18.71 -10.03 -4.70
CA THR A 126 -18.60 -11.32 -4.03
C THR A 126 -19.89 -12.13 -4.13
N GLY A 127 -21.03 -11.49 -3.88
CA GLY A 127 -22.35 -12.14 -3.99
C GLY A 127 -22.65 -12.62 -5.41
N MET A 128 -22.32 -11.82 -6.43
CA MET A 128 -22.47 -12.21 -7.83
C MET A 128 -21.52 -13.35 -8.21
N ARG A 129 -20.27 -13.33 -7.72
CA ARG A 129 -19.32 -14.42 -7.94
C ARG A 129 -19.80 -15.76 -7.38
N THR A 130 -20.47 -15.75 -6.21
CA THR A 130 -21.04 -16.96 -5.60
C THR A 130 -22.22 -17.51 -6.41
N LYS A 131 -23.03 -16.62 -7.02
CA LYS A 131 -24.18 -17.00 -7.85
C LYS A 131 -23.80 -17.45 -9.27
N ALA A 132 -22.62 -17.05 -9.74
CA ALA A 132 -22.12 -17.39 -11.07
C ALA A 132 -21.98 -18.91 -11.24
N THR A 133 -22.58 -19.43 -12.31
CA THR A 133 -22.58 -20.87 -12.62
C THR A 133 -21.38 -21.27 -13.47
N ASN A 134 -20.93 -20.38 -14.35
CA ASN A 134 -19.81 -20.61 -15.26
C ASN A 134 -18.50 -19.98 -14.77
N ASP A 135 -17.37 -20.54 -15.23
CA ASP A 135 -16.05 -20.09 -14.82
C ASP A 135 -15.67 -18.72 -15.38
N PHE A 136 -16.28 -18.32 -16.50
CA PHE A 136 -16.09 -17.00 -17.10
C PHE A 136 -16.61 -15.89 -16.16
N GLU A 137 -17.85 -15.98 -15.69
CA GLU A 137 -18.47 -15.03 -14.77
C GLU A 137 -17.75 -15.00 -13.42
N LYS A 138 -17.35 -16.17 -12.89
CA LYS A 138 -16.54 -16.25 -11.68
C LYS A 138 -15.22 -15.50 -11.85
N GLY A 139 -14.57 -15.66 -13.00
CA GLY A 139 -13.35 -14.95 -13.38
C GLY A 139 -13.57 -13.44 -13.50
N PHE A 140 -14.68 -13.03 -14.13
CA PHE A 140 -15.06 -11.63 -14.28
C PHE A 140 -15.22 -10.92 -12.94
N TYR A 141 -16.03 -11.46 -12.01
CA TYR A 141 -16.23 -10.83 -10.70
C TYR A 141 -14.98 -10.87 -9.81
N LYS A 142 -14.12 -11.89 -9.97
CA LYS A 142 -12.79 -11.90 -9.33
C LYS A 142 -11.92 -10.76 -9.86
N LEU A 143 -11.91 -10.55 -11.18
CA LEU A 143 -11.17 -9.47 -11.81
C LEU A 143 -11.66 -8.10 -11.32
N MET A 144 -12.98 -7.88 -11.27
CA MET A 144 -13.55 -6.61 -10.80
C MET A 144 -13.04 -6.22 -9.41
N ASN A 145 -13.02 -7.16 -8.45
CA ASN A 145 -12.45 -6.91 -7.13
C ASN A 145 -10.96 -6.57 -7.20
N ASN A 146 -10.16 -7.39 -7.89
CA ASN A 146 -8.71 -7.20 -7.96
C ASN A 146 -8.30 -5.91 -8.71
N SER A 147 -9.04 -5.55 -9.77
CA SER A 147 -8.80 -4.37 -10.58
C SER A 147 -9.04 -3.07 -9.80
N VAL A 148 -10.08 -3.02 -8.96
CA VAL A 148 -10.32 -1.85 -8.10
C VAL A 148 -9.15 -1.64 -7.15
N PHE A 149 -8.68 -2.71 -6.50
CA PHE A 149 -7.50 -2.63 -5.63
C PHE A 149 -6.27 -2.06 -6.39
N GLY A 150 -5.94 -2.66 -7.53
CA GLY A 150 -4.82 -2.20 -8.35
C GLY A 150 -4.95 -0.75 -8.80
N LYS A 151 -6.18 -0.31 -9.13
CA LYS A 151 -6.46 1.07 -9.54
C LYS A 151 -6.26 2.07 -8.41
N THR A 152 -6.68 1.71 -7.18
CA THR A 152 -6.51 2.59 -6.00
C THR A 152 -5.05 2.76 -5.57
N MET A 153 -4.19 1.79 -5.88
CA MET A 153 -2.75 1.82 -5.57
C MET A 153 -1.89 2.33 -6.74
N GLU A 154 -2.52 2.75 -7.84
CA GLU A 154 -1.80 3.14 -9.04
C GLU A 154 -1.07 4.48 -8.86
N ASN A 155 0.23 4.50 -9.14
CA ASN A 155 0.99 5.75 -9.19
C ASN A 155 0.74 6.48 -10.52
N ILE A 156 -0.15 7.47 -10.48
CA ILE A 156 -0.56 8.26 -11.65
C ILE A 156 0.62 8.93 -12.37
N ARG A 157 1.69 9.29 -11.64
CA ARG A 157 2.88 9.94 -12.24
C ARG A 157 3.66 9.03 -13.18
N LYS A 158 3.48 7.71 -13.07
CA LYS A 158 4.11 6.73 -13.95
C LYS A 158 3.30 6.42 -15.20
N ARG A 159 2.11 7.03 -15.39
CA ARG A 159 1.31 6.85 -16.60
C ARG A 159 1.92 7.51 -17.84
N LEU A 160 2.71 8.57 -17.65
CA LEU A 160 3.34 9.34 -18.71
C LEU A 160 4.84 9.36 -18.48
N ASP A 161 5.61 8.83 -19.44
CA ASP A 161 7.08 8.94 -19.47
C ASP A 161 7.47 9.97 -20.53
N ILE A 162 7.67 11.22 -20.10
CA ILE A 162 8.07 12.32 -20.99
C ILE A 162 9.60 12.40 -20.99
N ARG A 163 10.22 12.08 -22.13
CA ARG A 163 11.67 12.15 -22.31
C ARG A 163 12.03 13.26 -23.29
N LEU A 164 12.65 14.33 -22.79
CA LEU A 164 13.22 15.38 -23.63
C LEU A 164 14.51 14.86 -24.28
N CYS A 165 14.53 14.81 -25.61
CA CYS A 165 15.69 14.35 -26.37
C CYS A 165 16.11 15.41 -27.38
N CYS A 166 17.37 15.84 -27.30
CA CYS A 166 17.96 16.80 -28.24
C CYS A 166 18.86 16.13 -29.30
N ASP A 167 18.89 14.79 -29.34
CA ASP A 167 19.72 14.00 -30.24
C ASP A 167 18.84 13.03 -31.05
N ALA A 168 18.89 13.16 -32.38
CA ALA A 168 18.09 12.37 -33.32
C ALA A 168 18.28 10.86 -33.14
N LYS A 169 19.49 10.38 -32.84
CA LYS A 169 19.75 8.94 -32.64
C LYS A 169 19.09 8.40 -31.36
N LYS A 170 19.00 9.22 -30.32
CA LYS A 170 18.30 8.86 -29.08
C LYS A 170 16.79 8.86 -29.29
N VAL A 171 16.26 9.78 -30.11
CA VAL A 171 14.84 9.81 -30.47
C VAL A 171 14.43 8.52 -31.20
N GLU A 172 15.16 8.09 -32.23
CA GLU A 172 14.88 6.85 -32.97
C GLU A 172 14.91 5.60 -32.06
N LYS A 173 15.89 5.53 -31.14
CA LYS A 173 15.98 4.44 -30.18
C LYS A 173 14.79 4.41 -29.22
N LEU A 174 14.27 5.57 -28.81
CA LEU A 174 13.15 5.66 -27.89
C LEU A 174 11.81 5.41 -28.60
N LEU A 175 11.65 5.85 -29.85
CA LEU A 175 10.46 5.60 -30.67
C LEU A 175 10.26 4.12 -31.04
N SER A 176 11.34 3.33 -31.08
CA SER A 176 11.26 1.88 -31.30
C SER A 176 10.81 1.08 -30.06
N LEU A 177 10.75 1.71 -28.88
CA LEU A 177 10.15 1.12 -27.68
C LEU A 177 8.65 1.42 -27.69
N ASN A 178 7.81 0.39 -27.55
CA ASN A 178 6.33 0.40 -27.64
C ASN A 178 5.57 1.28 -26.61
N GLN A 179 6.20 2.30 -26.01
CA GLN A 179 5.66 3.07 -24.87
C GLN A 179 5.44 4.57 -25.14
N ILE A 180 5.64 5.07 -26.37
CA ILE A 180 5.53 6.51 -26.64
C ILE A 180 4.21 6.86 -27.33
N LEU A 181 3.36 7.63 -26.65
CA LEU A 181 2.32 8.42 -27.30
C LEU A 181 3.01 9.51 -28.12
N LYS A 182 2.82 9.46 -29.45
CA LYS A 182 3.34 10.47 -30.37
C LYS A 182 2.55 11.76 -30.18
N GLU A 183 3.11 12.71 -29.42
CA GLU A 183 2.72 14.12 -29.55
C GLU A 183 3.80 14.83 -30.37
N GLU A 184 3.38 15.52 -31.43
CA GLU A 184 4.32 16.28 -32.27
C GLU A 184 4.94 17.42 -31.46
N PRO A 185 6.27 17.64 -31.59
CA PRO A 185 6.93 18.75 -30.91
C PRO A 185 6.37 20.08 -31.44
N PHE A 186 5.98 20.96 -30.51
CA PHE A 186 5.71 22.38 -30.75
C PHE A 186 7.01 23.08 -31.20
N LEU A 187 7.40 22.90 -32.46
CA LEU A 187 8.36 23.76 -33.12
C LEU A 187 7.60 24.98 -33.65
N LYS A 188 7.47 26.01 -32.81
CA LYS A 188 7.21 27.37 -33.29
C LYS A 188 8.38 27.75 -34.20
N LYS A 189 8.12 27.81 -35.51
CA LYS A 189 8.96 28.56 -36.45
C LYS A 189 9.06 30.00 -35.93
N ILE A 190 10.26 30.42 -35.56
CA ILE A 190 10.69 31.81 -35.55
C ILE A 190 11.52 32.01 -36.80
#